data_AF-A0A840WI70-F1
#
_entry.id   AF-A0A840WI70-F1
#
_cell.length_a   1.000
_cell.length_b   1.000
_cell.length_c   1.000
_cell.angle_alpha   90.00
_cell.angle_beta   90.00
_cell.angle_gamma   90.00
#
_symmetry.space_group_name_H-M   'P 1'
#
loop_
_entity.id
_entity.type
_entity.pdbx_description
1 polymer ?
#
loop_
_entity_poly.entity_id
_entity_poly.type
_entity_poly.pdbx_seq_one_letter_code
_entity_poly.pdbx_strand_id
1 'polypeptide(L)'
;MMSRPDDLEAEQRTGLKRVLADCPELEVLSGFVQDFAVIMTEREGHRLQEWMAQAKRTSIAELVSFVAGLSRDLDAVVAGLTLTYSSGVVEGHVNRLKMLKRQMYGRAKPDLLRKRVLAA
;
A
#
# COMPACT_ATOMS: atom_id res chain seq x y z
N MET A 1 1.75 -3.07 -8.60
CA MET A 1 1.65 -4.00 -7.47
C MET A 1 3.08 -4.39 -7.16
N MET A 2 3.57 -4.15 -5.93
CA MET A 2 4.96 -4.40 -5.57
C MET A 2 5.22 -5.91 -5.68
N SER A 3 5.91 -6.33 -6.74
CA SER A 3 6.39 -7.71 -6.87
C SER A 3 7.39 -7.98 -5.76
N ARG A 4 7.38 -9.19 -5.17
CA ARG A 4 8.44 -9.54 -4.21
C ARG A 4 9.79 -9.46 -4.93
N PRO A 5 10.86 -9.03 -4.25
CA PRO A 5 12.20 -9.01 -4.84
C PRO A 5 12.60 -10.38 -5.42
N ASP A 6 12.10 -11.46 -4.82
CA ASP A 6 12.33 -12.83 -5.24
C ASP A 6 11.54 -13.25 -6.50
N ASP A 7 10.45 -12.55 -6.82
CA ASP A 7 9.61 -12.82 -7.98
C ASP A 7 10.08 -12.05 -9.24
N LEU A 8 11.15 -11.26 -9.13
CA LEU A 8 11.73 -10.54 -10.27
C LEU A 8 12.55 -11.49 -11.14
N GLU A 9 12.25 -11.52 -12.43
CA GLU A 9 13.04 -12.23 -13.44
C GLU A 9 14.49 -11.72 -13.45
N ALA A 10 15.45 -12.57 -13.79
CA ALA A 10 16.88 -12.25 -13.74
C ALA A 10 17.24 -10.99 -14.57
N GLU A 11 16.55 -10.78 -15.69
CA GLU A 11 16.70 -9.60 -16.55
C GLU A 11 16.19 -8.32 -15.87
N GLN A 12 15.05 -8.40 -15.18
CA GLN A 12 14.46 -7.28 -14.42
C GLN A 12 15.34 -6.90 -13.24
N ARG A 13 15.92 -7.88 -12.53
CA ARG A 13 16.88 -7.64 -11.44
C ARG A 13 18.13 -6.93 -11.96
N THR A 14 18.61 -7.32 -13.13
CA THR A 14 19.81 -6.72 -13.75
C THR A 14 19.54 -5.28 -14.20
N GLY A 15 18.38 -5.03 -14.82
CA GLY A 15 17.94 -3.69 -15.20
C GLY A 15 17.75 -2.78 -13.99
N LEU A 16 17.11 -3.28 -12.92
CA LEU A 16 16.93 -2.54 -11.67
C LEU A 16 18.28 -2.18 -11.04
N LYS A 17 19.20 -3.15 -10.90
CA LYS A 17 20.55 -2.89 -10.35
C LYS A 17 21.29 -1.79 -11.11
N ARG A 18 21.18 -1.76 -12.43
CA ARG A 18 21.82 -0.72 -13.24
C ARG A 18 21.24 0.66 -12.95
N VAL A 19 19.92 0.78 -12.90
CA VAL A 19 19.24 2.06 -12.61
C VAL A 19 19.53 2.55 -11.19
N LEU A 20 19.61 1.65 -10.21
CA LEU A 20 19.92 2.01 -8.82
C LEU A 20 21.39 2.48 -8.67
N ALA A 21 22.33 1.82 -9.37
CA ALA A 21 23.74 2.23 -9.37
C ALA A 21 23.96 3.65 -9.91
N ASP A 22 23.11 4.10 -10.83
CA ASP A 22 23.17 5.44 -11.42
C ASP A 22 22.54 6.52 -10.51
N CYS A 23 21.82 6.14 -9.45
CA CYS A 23 21.16 7.07 -8.54
C CYS A 23 21.13 6.54 -7.08
N PRO A 24 22.10 6.97 -6.24
CA PRO A 24 22.19 6.54 -4.84
C PRO A 24 20.93 6.78 -4.02
N GLU A 25 20.19 7.84 -4.32
CA GLU A 25 18.92 8.18 -3.65
C GLU A 25 17.83 7.13 -3.96
N LEU A 26 17.78 6.65 -5.21
CA LEU A 26 16.87 5.57 -5.60
C LEU A 26 17.28 4.24 -4.99
N GLU A 27 18.59 3.97 -4.84
CA GLU A 27 19.07 2.77 -4.16
C GLU A 27 18.61 2.74 -2.70
N VAL A 28 18.80 3.83 -1.97
CA VAL A 28 18.30 3.99 -0.59
C VAL A 28 16.78 3.80 -0.54
N LEU A 29 16.03 4.49 -1.41
CA LEU A 29 14.56 4.38 -1.45
C LEU A 29 14.11 2.93 -1.72
N SER A 30 14.79 2.24 -2.64
CA SER A 30 14.47 0.86 -3.00
C SER A 30 14.62 -0.08 -1.82
N GLY A 31 15.63 0.11 -0.97
CA GLY A 31 15.81 -0.64 0.27
C GLY A 31 14.63 -0.43 1.23
N PHE A 32 14.25 0.83 1.48
CA PHE A 32 13.09 1.15 2.33
C PHE A 32 11.79 0.53 1.82
N VAL A 33 11.56 0.55 0.50
CA VAL A 33 10.38 -0.07 -0.12
C VAL A 33 10.38 -1.58 0.07
N GLN A 34 11.52 -2.24 -0.11
CA GLN A 34 11.66 -3.68 0.08
C GLN A 34 11.44 -4.08 1.54
N ASP A 35 12.08 -3.38 2.48
CA ASP A 35 11.91 -3.61 3.91
C ASP A 35 10.46 -3.43 4.35
N PHE A 36 9.78 -2.40 3.83
CA PHE A 36 8.37 -2.18 4.12
C PHE A 36 7.49 -3.30 3.55
N ALA A 37 7.79 -3.81 2.35
CA ALA A 37 7.08 -4.94 1.76
C ALA A 37 7.25 -6.22 2.58
N VAL A 38 8.42 -6.44 3.18
CA VAL A 38 8.64 -7.55 4.14
C VAL A 38 7.73 -7.38 5.35
N ILE A 39 7.75 -6.21 6.00
CA ILE A 39 6.86 -5.91 7.14
C ILE A 39 5.39 -6.18 6.81
N MET A 40 4.94 -5.75 5.62
CA MET A 40 3.57 -5.99 5.15
C MET A 40 3.25 -7.46 4.92
N THR A 41 4.15 -8.18 4.25
CA THR A 41 3.87 -9.56 3.81
C THR A 41 4.06 -10.58 4.93
N GLU A 42 4.98 -10.32 5.85
CA GLU A 42 5.25 -11.15 7.03
C GLU A 42 4.43 -10.73 8.25
N ARG A 43 3.69 -9.62 8.15
CA ARG A 43 2.84 -9.06 9.21
C ARG A 43 3.62 -8.70 10.48
N GLU A 44 4.77 -8.06 10.28
CA GLU A 44 5.68 -7.67 11.35
C GLU A 44 5.46 -6.21 11.80
N GLY A 45 4.21 -5.82 12.07
CA GLY A 45 3.89 -4.42 12.43
C GLY A 45 4.68 -3.86 13.62
N HIS A 46 5.24 -4.72 14.48
CA HIS A 46 6.15 -4.32 15.56
C HIS A 46 7.46 -3.64 15.06
N ARG A 47 7.93 -3.97 13.84
CA ARG A 47 9.12 -3.34 13.21
C ARG A 47 8.84 -1.98 12.61
N LEU A 48 7.57 -1.61 12.43
CA LEU A 48 7.16 -0.41 11.71
C LEU A 48 7.74 0.87 12.33
N GLN A 49 7.72 0.99 13.67
CA GLN A 49 8.20 2.20 14.33
C GLN A 49 9.70 2.43 14.11
N GLU A 50 10.50 1.36 14.17
CA GLU A 50 11.93 1.44 13.90
C GLU A 50 12.20 1.78 12.43
N TRP A 51 11.50 1.11 11.51
CA TRP A 51 11.57 1.41 10.08
C TRP A 51 11.22 2.87 9.78
N MET A 52 10.15 3.39 10.38
CA MET A 52 9.73 4.80 10.26
C MET A 52 10.80 5.77 10.81
N ALA A 53 11.45 5.42 11.93
CA ALA A 53 12.51 6.23 12.51
C ALA A 53 13.74 6.31 11.61
N GLN A 54 14.11 5.20 10.95
CA GLN A 54 15.20 5.18 9.96
C GLN A 54 14.83 5.97 8.71
N ALA A 55 13.61 5.79 8.18
CA ALA A 55 13.11 6.49 7.00
C ALA A 55 13.08 8.02 7.20
N LYS A 56 12.73 8.51 8.40
CA LYS A 56 12.77 9.94 8.74
C LYS A 56 14.17 10.57 8.72
N ARG A 57 15.23 9.78 8.84
CA ARG A 57 16.62 10.27 8.83
C ARG A 57 17.17 10.44 7.41
N THR A 58 16.45 9.96 6.41
CA THR A 58 16.81 10.15 5.00
C THR A 58 16.54 11.59 4.55
N SER A 59 17.22 12.03 3.50
CA SER A 59 16.96 13.30 2.81
C SER A 59 15.86 13.21 1.75
N ILE A 60 15.15 12.07 1.66
CA ILE A 60 14.15 11.80 0.61
C ILE A 60 12.79 12.35 1.08
N ALA A 61 12.38 13.49 0.52
CA ALA A 61 11.20 14.22 0.95
C ALA A 61 9.90 13.39 0.86
N GLU A 62 9.77 12.57 -0.18
CA GLU A 62 8.63 11.70 -0.43
C GLU A 62 8.52 10.62 0.64
N LEU A 63 9.65 10.04 1.06
CA LEU A 63 9.71 9.02 2.10
C LEU A 63 9.36 9.63 3.47
N VAL A 64 9.90 10.82 3.77
CA VAL A 64 9.56 11.56 5.00
C VAL A 64 8.06 11.91 5.05
N SER A 65 7.50 12.38 3.93
CA SER A 65 6.07 12.69 3.80
C SER A 65 5.20 11.45 3.95
N PHE A 66 5.59 10.32 3.36
CA PHE A 66 4.92 9.03 3.51
C PHE A 66 4.85 8.61 4.99
N VAL A 67 5.98 8.66 5.69
CA VAL A 67 6.06 8.33 7.12
C VAL A 67 5.23 9.29 7.98
N ALA A 68 5.18 10.58 7.64
CA ALA A 68 4.30 11.54 8.30
C ALA A 68 2.82 11.15 8.12
N GLY A 69 2.46 10.65 6.94
CA GLY A 69 1.14 10.07 6.65
C GLY A 69 0.82 8.89 7.57
N LEU A 70 1.71 7.91 7.66
CA LEU A 70 1.54 6.73 8.53
C LEU A 70 1.43 7.11 10.01
N SER A 71 2.17 8.14 10.44
CA SER A 71 2.18 8.58 11.84
C SER A 71 0.81 9.09 12.33
N ARG A 72 -0.06 9.56 11.43
CA ARG A 72 -1.38 10.09 11.80
C ARG A 72 -2.34 9.01 12.31
N ASP A 73 -2.22 7.79 11.78
CA ASP A 73 -3.10 6.66 12.10
C ASP A 73 -2.27 5.43 12.52
N LEU A 74 -1.21 5.66 13.30
CA LEU A 74 -0.19 4.64 13.57
C LEU A 74 -0.77 3.34 14.13
N ASP A 75 -1.70 3.41 15.08
CA ASP A 75 -2.31 2.22 15.68
C ASP A 75 -3.08 1.39 14.65
N ALA A 76 -3.82 2.05 13.75
CA ALA A 76 -4.54 1.39 12.67
C ALA A 76 -3.59 0.78 11.64
N VAL A 77 -2.48 1.46 11.32
CA VAL A 77 -1.45 0.93 10.43
C VAL A 77 -0.78 -0.30 11.06
N VAL A 78 -0.35 -0.23 12.32
CA VAL A 78 0.27 -1.36 13.03
C VAL A 78 -0.69 -2.55 13.09
N ALA A 79 -1.97 -2.30 13.40
CA ALA A 79 -2.99 -3.35 13.39
C ALA A 79 -3.16 -3.97 11.99
N GLY A 80 -3.22 -3.14 10.93
CA GLY A 80 -3.30 -3.61 9.55
C GLY A 80 -2.08 -4.42 9.09
N LEU A 81 -0.91 -4.16 9.69
CA LEU A 81 0.35 -4.87 9.44
C LEU A 81 0.62 -6.01 10.43
N THR A 82 -0.33 -6.36 11.31
CA THR A 82 -0.12 -7.41 12.33
C THR A 82 -1.27 -8.42 12.33
N LEU A 83 -2.50 -7.94 12.22
CA LEU A 83 -3.68 -8.78 12.29
C LEU A 83 -3.89 -9.56 11.00
N THR A 84 -4.56 -10.70 11.12
CA THR A 84 -4.91 -11.52 9.96
C THR A 84 -6.10 -10.96 9.17
N TYR A 85 -6.84 -10.04 9.77
CA TYR A 85 -8.01 -9.39 9.19
C TYR A 85 -7.59 -8.35 8.16
N SER A 86 -8.33 -8.28 7.05
CA SER A 86 -8.16 -7.24 6.04
C SER A 86 -9.51 -6.62 5.70
N SER A 87 -9.48 -5.34 5.33
CA SER A 87 -10.65 -4.63 4.79
C SER A 87 -10.98 -5.03 3.35
N GLY A 88 -10.22 -5.95 2.72
CA GLY A 88 -10.31 -6.23 1.29
C GLY A 88 -11.71 -6.67 0.80
N VAL A 89 -12.39 -7.53 1.56
CA VAL A 89 -13.77 -7.94 1.22
C VAL A 89 -14.74 -6.76 1.33
N VAL A 90 -14.61 -5.97 2.40
CA VAL A 90 -15.44 -4.78 2.63
C VAL A 90 -15.21 -3.74 1.54
N GLU A 91 -13.95 -3.47 1.20
CA GLU A 91 -13.55 -2.57 0.12
C GLU A 91 -14.04 -3.06 -1.24
N GLY A 92 -14.00 -4.37 -1.50
CA GLY A 92 -14.57 -4.97 -2.69
C GLY A 92 -16.07 -4.70 -2.82
N HIS A 93 -16.83 -4.88 -1.74
CA HIS A 93 -18.26 -4.53 -1.71
C HIS A 93 -18.49 -3.02 -1.91
N VAL A 94 -17.71 -2.17 -1.25
CA VAL A 94 -17.78 -0.71 -1.41
C VAL A 94 -17.46 -0.31 -2.86
N ASN A 95 -16.49 -0.96 -3.50
CA ASN A 95 -16.13 -0.68 -4.88
C ASN A 95 -17.24 -1.11 -5.85
N ARG A 96 -17.85 -2.29 -5.65
CA ARG A 96 -19.04 -2.72 -6.40
C ARG A 96 -20.19 -1.71 -6.26
N LEU A 97 -20.45 -1.24 -5.04
CA LEU A 97 -21.47 -0.22 -4.79
C LEU A 97 -21.15 1.11 -5.50
N LYS A 98 -19.90 1.58 -5.42
CA LYS A 98 -19.45 2.80 -6.12
C LYS A 98 -19.60 2.65 -7.64
N MET A 99 -19.26 1.49 -8.20
CA MET A 99 -19.43 1.18 -9.62
C MET A 99 -20.89 1.26 -10.05
N LEU A 100 -21.81 0.58 -9.35
CA LEU A 100 -23.24 0.64 -9.63
C LEU A 100 -23.79 2.06 -9.54
N LYS A 101 -23.35 2.85 -8.55
CA LYS A 101 -23.72 4.27 -8.44
C LYS A 101 -23.17 5.11 -9.60
N ARG A 102 -21.94 4.85 -10.07
CA ARG A 102 -21.33 5.53 -11.24
C ARG A 102 -22.02 5.19 -12.55
N GLN A 103 -22.46 3.95 -12.76
CA GLN A 103 -23.31 3.56 -13.90
C GLN A 103 -24.63 4.35 -13.97
N MET A 104 -25.04 4.95 -12.85
CA MET A 104 -26.23 5.80 -12.75
C MET A 104 -25.88 7.28 -12.64
N TYR A 105 -24.70 7.69 -13.08
CA TYR A 105 -24.23 9.08 -13.05
C TYR A 105 -24.28 9.70 -11.64
N GLY A 106 -24.09 8.89 -10.59
CA GLY A 106 -24.13 9.34 -9.21
C GLY A 106 -25.55 9.54 -8.63
N ARG A 107 -26.60 9.34 -9.42
CA ARG A 107 -28.00 9.67 -9.07
C ARG A 107 -28.72 8.56 -8.28
N ALA A 108 -28.07 7.43 -8.04
CA ALA A 108 -28.63 6.35 -7.23
C ALA A 108 -28.63 6.73 -5.74
N LYS A 109 -29.79 7.13 -5.23
CA LYS A 109 -30.07 7.24 -3.78
C LYS A 109 -30.09 5.84 -3.13
N PRO A 110 -29.94 5.71 -1.79
CA PRO A 110 -29.81 4.43 -1.11
C PRO A 110 -30.88 3.39 -1.49
N ASP A 111 -32.15 3.78 -1.59
CA ASP A 111 -33.24 2.86 -1.96
C ASP A 111 -33.08 2.28 -3.37
N LEU A 112 -32.65 3.11 -4.31
CA LEU A 112 -32.42 2.72 -5.70
C LEU A 112 -31.15 1.88 -5.85
N LEU A 113 -30.10 2.23 -5.11
CA LEU A 113 -28.87 1.45 -5.06
C LEU A 113 -29.12 0.06 -4.48
N ARG A 114 -29.91 -0.03 -3.39
CA ARG A 114 -30.33 -1.31 -2.80
C ARG A 114 -31.05 -2.19 -3.80
N LYS A 115 -32.03 -1.64 -4.55
CA LYS A 115 -32.73 -2.39 -5.60
C LYS A 115 -31.79 -2.92 -6.68
N ARG A 116 -30.82 -2.12 -7.12
CA ARG A 116 -29.84 -2.57 -8.14
C ARG A 116 -28.85 -3.60 -7.63
N VAL A 117 -28.47 -3.54 -6.36
CA VAL A 117 -27.57 -4.53 -5.75
C VAL A 117 -28.25 -5.88 -5.59
N LEU A 118 -29.53 -5.88 -5.21
CA LEU A 118 -30.33 -7.10 -5.03
C LEU A 118 -30.75 -7.74 -6.36
N ALA A 119 -30.81 -6.98 -7.44
CA ALA A 119 -31.19 -7.44 -8.77
C ALA A 119 -30.00 -7.88 -9.65
N ALA A 120 -28.76 -7.84 -9.14
CA ALA A 120 -27.52 -8.01 -9.90
C ALA A 120 -26.63 -9.11 -9.32
#